data_AF-A0A9X6U5D5-F1
#
_entry.id   AF-A0A9X6U5D5-F1
#
_cell.length_a   1.000
_cell.length_b   1.000
_cell.length_c   1.000
_cell.angle_alpha   90.00
_cell.angle_beta   90.00
_cell.angle_gamma   90.00
#
_symmetry.space_group_name_H-M   'P 1'
#
loop_
_entity.id
_entity.type
_entity.pdbx_description
1 polymer ?
#
loop_
_entity_poly.entity_id
_entity_poly.type
_entity_poly.pdbx_seq_one_letter_code
_entity_poly.pdbx_strand_id
1 'polypeptide(L)'
;KFYRKGATHSGLLKTAQPLNKEAKDKLRDAWEEANTGLSNAQRIATFSNIEQQALDFIQNTLSPILIQYEEEFSYKVFSFVEQKRYYLKFNLTSLLRADQKSRAEFYNIMLDRGVFSINKVLELEDMDGIGEHGDKNRVDLNHVSI
;
A
#
# COMPACT_ATOMS: atom_id res chain seq x y z
N LYS A 1 31.82 3.86 -5.70
CA LYS A 1 31.34 5.28 -5.75
C LYS A 1 30.35 5.43 -6.91
N PHE A 2 29.07 5.17 -6.68
CA PHE A 2 28.01 5.13 -7.70
C PHE A 2 27.37 6.50 -8.00
N TYR A 3 27.81 7.59 -7.36
CA TYR A 3 27.19 8.93 -7.48
C TYR A 3 28.03 9.98 -8.22
N ARG A 4 28.93 9.59 -9.14
CA ARG A 4 29.72 10.58 -9.89
C ARG A 4 29.01 11.12 -11.14
N LYS A 5 27.96 10.46 -11.62
CA LYS A 5 27.15 10.92 -12.76
C LYS A 5 25.69 10.63 -12.44
N GLY A 6 24.95 11.67 -12.03
CA GLY A 6 23.53 11.58 -11.75
C GLY A 6 22.76 10.93 -12.90
N ALA A 7 21.71 10.19 -12.59
CA ALA A 7 20.82 9.60 -13.57
C ALA A 7 20.22 10.72 -14.42
N THR A 8 20.78 10.94 -15.60
CA THR A 8 20.23 11.86 -16.59
C THR A 8 19.19 11.08 -17.38
N HIS A 9 17.93 11.46 -17.27
CA HIS A 9 16.89 10.95 -18.15
C HIS A 9 17.16 11.54 -19.55
N SER A 10 17.87 10.80 -20.39
CA SER A 10 18.16 11.20 -21.77
C SER A 10 16.89 11.03 -22.63
N GLY A 11 15.98 12.00 -22.57
CA GLY A 11 14.79 12.06 -23.42
C GLY A 11 15.03 12.88 -24.69
N LEU A 12 14.54 12.40 -25.83
CA LEU A 12 14.53 13.14 -27.12
C LEU A 12 13.22 13.90 -27.26
N LEU A 13 13.25 15.23 -27.08
CA LEU A 13 12.09 16.09 -27.34
C LEU A 13 11.94 16.31 -28.85
N LYS A 14 10.83 15.83 -29.41
CA LYS A 14 10.43 16.08 -30.80
C LYS A 14 9.43 17.22 -30.83
N THR A 15 9.63 18.18 -31.72
CA THR A 15 8.69 19.28 -31.96
C THR A 15 8.20 19.24 -33.40
N ALA A 16 6.94 19.62 -33.60
CA ALA A 16 6.29 19.54 -34.91
C ALA A 16 6.79 20.59 -35.92
N GLN A 17 7.51 21.63 -35.46
CA GLN A 17 8.07 22.69 -36.29
C GLN A 17 9.55 22.95 -35.95
N PRO A 18 10.39 23.34 -36.94
CA PRO A 18 11.78 23.70 -36.69
C PRO A 18 11.84 24.94 -35.79
N LEU A 19 12.44 24.81 -34.60
CA LEU A 19 12.56 25.94 -33.68
C LEU A 19 13.64 26.93 -34.13
N ASN A 20 13.35 28.22 -33.94
CA ASN A 20 14.36 29.26 -33.96
C ASN A 20 15.37 29.04 -32.81
N LYS A 21 16.62 29.47 -33.01
CA LYS A 21 17.74 29.33 -32.07
C LYS A 21 17.40 29.82 -30.65
N GLU A 22 16.78 30.99 -30.55
CA GLU A 22 16.37 31.57 -29.27
C GLU A 22 15.31 30.72 -28.53
N ALA A 23 14.38 30.12 -29.28
CA ALA A 23 13.36 29.25 -28.72
C ALA A 23 13.95 27.91 -28.26
N LYS A 24 14.97 27.39 -28.98
CA LYS A 24 15.73 26.21 -28.58
C LYS A 24 16.50 26.44 -27.29
N ASP A 25 17.14 27.60 -27.15
CA ASP A 25 17.91 27.96 -25.96
C ASP A 25 16.98 28.10 -24.74
N LYS A 26 15.84 28.80 -24.87
CA LYS A 26 14.81 28.87 -23.81
C LYS A 26 14.26 27.51 -23.40
N LEU A 27 14.01 26.62 -24.36
CA LEU A 27 13.52 25.27 -24.08
C LEU A 27 14.56 24.43 -23.35
N ARG A 28 15.84 24.58 -23.71
CA ARG A 28 16.95 23.93 -23.02
C ARG A 28 17.07 24.44 -21.60
N ASP A 29 17.06 25.76 -21.41
CA ASP A 29 17.23 26.36 -20.08
C ASP A 29 16.07 26.00 -19.15
N ALA A 30 14.83 26.01 -19.66
CA ALA A 30 13.65 25.56 -18.89
C ALA A 30 13.68 24.04 -18.60
N TRP A 31 14.18 23.22 -19.52
CA TRP A 31 14.33 21.78 -19.32
C TRP A 31 15.45 21.46 -18.32
N GLU A 32 16.55 22.20 -18.37
CA GLU A 32 17.63 22.11 -17.39
C GLU A 32 17.15 22.56 -16.01
N GLU A 33 16.40 23.66 -15.90
CA GLU A 33 15.82 24.12 -14.64
C GLU A 33 14.82 23.12 -14.04
N ALA A 34 14.03 22.44 -14.87
CA ALA A 34 13.04 21.46 -14.41
C ALA A 34 13.65 20.08 -14.05
N ASN A 35 14.71 19.66 -14.73
CA ASN A 35 15.25 18.29 -14.63
C ASN A 35 16.66 18.20 -14.01
N THR A 36 17.32 19.33 -13.76
CA THR A 36 18.64 19.36 -13.12
C THR A 36 18.57 20.06 -11.77
N GLY A 37 19.55 19.79 -10.90
CA GLY A 37 19.64 20.35 -9.54
C GLY A 37 19.31 19.34 -8.44
N LEU A 38 20.01 19.48 -7.30
CA LEU A 38 19.82 18.63 -6.10
C LEU A 38 18.38 18.64 -5.59
N SER A 39 17.67 19.77 -5.76
CA SER A 39 16.28 19.96 -5.36
C SER A 39 15.28 19.15 -6.22
N ASN A 40 15.50 19.05 -7.53
CA ASN A 40 14.62 18.31 -8.44
C ASN A 40 14.88 16.80 -8.42
N ALA A 41 16.12 16.39 -8.15
CA ALA A 41 16.50 14.98 -8.01
C ALA A 41 15.78 14.26 -6.86
N GLN A 42 15.35 14.98 -5.82
CA GLN A 42 14.61 14.39 -4.70
C GLN A 42 13.08 14.42 -4.89
N ARG A 43 12.51 15.30 -5.74
CA ARG A 43 11.05 15.45 -5.87
C ARG A 43 10.32 14.18 -6.31
N ILE A 44 10.88 13.44 -7.27
CA ILE A 44 10.22 12.25 -7.85
C ILE A 44 10.29 11.05 -6.87
N ALA A 45 11.27 11.04 -5.96
CA ALA A 45 11.56 9.90 -5.11
C ALA A 45 11.09 10.04 -3.64
N THR A 46 10.51 11.17 -3.23
CA THR A 46 10.32 11.45 -1.78
C THR A 46 8.97 11.00 -1.21
N PHE A 47 7.86 10.98 -1.96
CA PHE A 47 6.56 10.65 -1.33
C PHE A 47 6.11 9.22 -1.59
N SER A 48 6.01 8.79 -2.85
CA SER A 48 5.57 7.43 -3.20
C SER A 48 6.53 6.33 -2.72
N ASN A 49 7.84 6.63 -2.64
CA ASN A 49 8.84 5.66 -2.23
C ASN A 49 8.87 5.49 -0.70
N ILE A 50 8.56 6.55 0.07
CA ILE A 50 8.61 6.48 1.53
C ILE A 50 7.46 5.63 2.07
N GLU A 51 6.25 5.76 1.53
CA GLU A 51 5.11 4.93 1.92
C GLU A 51 5.34 3.45 1.56
N GLN A 52 5.86 3.19 0.35
CA GLN A 52 6.24 1.85 -0.06
C GLN A 52 7.35 1.25 0.80
N GLN A 53 8.36 2.04 1.19
CA GLN A 53 9.42 1.61 2.11
C GLN A 53 8.91 1.33 3.52
N ALA A 54 7.94 2.11 4.02
CA ALA A 54 7.32 1.87 5.31
C ALA A 54 6.53 0.55 5.29
N LEU A 55 5.78 0.28 4.21
CA LEU A 55 5.09 -1.00 3.99
C LEU A 55 6.07 -2.17 3.91
N ASP A 56 7.15 -2.02 3.15
CA ASP A 56 8.17 -3.05 3.00
C ASP A 56 8.84 -3.38 4.35
N PHE A 57 9.12 -2.36 5.17
CA PHE A 57 9.63 -2.55 6.53
C PHE A 57 8.66 -3.32 7.43
N ILE A 58 7.36 -2.99 7.39
CA ILE A 58 6.33 -3.68 8.17
C ILE A 58 6.24 -5.16 7.74
N GLN A 59 6.22 -5.42 6.44
CA GLN A 59 6.07 -6.77 5.91
C GLN A 59 7.31 -7.64 6.13
N ASN A 60 8.49 -7.12 5.81
CA ASN A 60 9.73 -7.92 5.80
C ASN A 60 10.46 -7.96 7.14
N THR A 61 10.24 -6.98 8.02
CA THR A 61 10.97 -6.90 9.30
C THR A 61 10.06 -7.04 10.50
N LEU A 62 9.02 -6.20 10.61
CA LEU A 62 8.21 -6.15 11.82
C LEU A 62 7.31 -7.38 11.97
N SER A 63 6.68 -7.84 10.88
CA SER A 63 5.76 -8.98 10.91
C SER A 63 6.45 -10.28 11.37
N PRO A 64 7.62 -10.67 10.84
CA PRO A 64 8.33 -11.86 11.33
C PRO A 64 8.75 -11.79 12.80
N ILE A 65 9.10 -10.61 13.31
CA ILE A 65 9.48 -10.42 14.71
C ILE A 65 8.26 -10.56 15.62
N LEU A 66 7.13 -9.98 15.23
CA LEU A 66 5.90 -10.06 16.01
C LEU A 66 5.36 -11.48 16.06
N ILE A 67 5.41 -12.23 14.97
CA ILE A 67 5.01 -13.65 14.95
C ILE A 67 5.88 -14.46 15.93
N GLN A 68 7.19 -14.24 15.96
CA GLN A 68 8.06 -14.89 16.94
C GLN A 68 7.65 -14.55 18.39
N TYR A 69 7.26 -13.31 18.66
CA TYR A 69 6.73 -12.95 19.98
C TYR A 69 5.38 -13.61 20.26
N GLU A 70 4.46 -13.69 19.29
CA GLU A 70 3.18 -14.39 19.44
C GLU A 70 3.39 -15.86 19.82
N GLU A 71 4.31 -16.54 19.14
CA GLU A 71 4.66 -17.93 19.41
C GLU A 71 5.26 -18.09 20.81
N GLU A 72 6.22 -17.24 21.20
CA GLU A 72 6.84 -17.27 22.52
C GLU A 72 5.85 -16.96 23.65
N PHE A 73 4.98 -15.98 23.47
CA PHE A 73 3.93 -15.66 24.44
C PHE A 73 2.91 -16.79 24.52
N SER A 74 2.50 -17.36 23.40
CA SER A 74 1.57 -18.48 23.38
C SER A 74 2.14 -19.70 24.13
N TYR A 75 3.44 -19.97 23.95
CA TYR A 75 4.12 -21.06 24.63
C TYR A 75 4.25 -20.84 26.15
N LYS A 76 4.57 -19.61 26.59
CA LYS A 76 4.85 -19.32 28.01
C LYS A 76 3.62 -18.98 28.84
N VAL A 77 2.61 -18.35 28.25
CA VAL A 77 1.44 -17.84 28.97
C VAL A 77 0.33 -18.89 29.05
N PHE A 78 0.14 -19.69 28.01
CA PHE A 78 -0.94 -20.66 27.93
C PHE A 78 -0.45 -22.08 28.16
N SER A 79 -1.23 -22.89 28.89
CA SER A 79 -1.01 -24.34 28.94
C SER A 79 -1.34 -25.01 27.59
N PHE A 80 -0.83 -26.22 27.35
CA PHE A 80 -1.08 -26.95 26.09
C PHE A 80 -2.57 -27.15 25.75
N VAL A 81 -3.44 -27.17 26.77
CA VAL A 81 -4.90 -27.27 26.58
C VAL A 81 -5.50 -25.92 26.21
N GLU A 82 -5.01 -24.82 26.82
CA GLU A 82 -5.48 -23.47 26.57
C GLU A 82 -5.03 -22.92 25.22
N GLN A 83 -3.86 -23.32 24.71
CA GLN A 83 -3.38 -22.97 23.36
C GLN A 83 -4.32 -23.42 22.24
N LYS A 84 -5.21 -24.40 22.49
CA LYS A 84 -6.24 -24.83 21.53
C LYS A 84 -7.49 -23.95 21.54
N ARG A 85 -7.69 -23.16 22.60
CA ARG A 85 -8.87 -22.30 22.78
C ARG A 85 -8.55 -20.82 22.63
N TYR A 86 -7.35 -20.42 23.04
CA TYR A 86 -6.91 -19.04 23.06
C TYR A 86 -5.65 -18.90 22.21
N TYR A 87 -5.59 -17.81 21.47
CA TYR A 87 -4.41 -17.43 20.70
C TYR A 87 -4.15 -15.95 20.97
N LEU A 88 -2.88 -15.58 20.95
CA LEU A 88 -2.45 -14.20 21.02
C LEU A 88 -2.04 -13.79 19.62
N LYS A 89 -2.59 -12.66 19.15
CA LYS A 89 -2.26 -12.08 17.85
C LYS A 89 -2.12 -10.57 17.99
N PHE A 90 -1.01 -10.01 17.53
CA PHE A 90 -0.83 -8.59 17.39
C PHE A 90 -1.66 -8.08 16.21
N ASN A 91 -2.58 -7.15 16.47
CA ASN A 91 -3.34 -6.49 15.42
C ASN A 91 -2.45 -5.43 14.72
N LEU A 92 -1.80 -5.86 13.64
CA LEU A 92 -1.06 -5.01 12.71
C LEU A 92 -1.96 -4.25 11.74
N THR A 93 -3.27 -4.54 11.73
CA THR A 93 -4.26 -3.83 10.92
C THR A 93 -4.24 -2.34 11.24
N SER A 94 -3.89 -1.96 12.48
CA SER A 94 -3.68 -0.58 12.90
C SER A 94 -2.49 0.15 12.25
N LEU A 95 -1.47 -0.57 11.80
CA LEU A 95 -0.35 -0.01 11.02
C LEU A 95 -0.73 0.12 9.55
N LEU A 96 -1.51 -0.83 9.02
CA LEU A 96 -2.10 -0.75 7.69
C LEU A 96 -3.19 0.34 7.59
N ARG A 97 -3.76 0.80 8.70
CA ARG A 97 -4.65 1.97 8.77
C ARG A 97 -4.02 3.26 8.24
N ALA A 98 -2.69 3.32 8.09
CA ALA A 98 -2.04 4.46 7.44
C ALA A 98 -2.54 4.65 6.00
N ASP A 99 -2.98 3.57 5.34
CA ASP A 99 -3.59 3.61 4.01
C ASP A 99 -5.07 3.17 4.08
N GLN A 100 -5.90 4.02 4.68
CA GLN A 100 -7.37 3.82 4.72
C GLN A 100 -7.97 3.68 3.32
N LYS A 101 -7.34 4.27 2.30
CA LYS A 101 -7.88 4.31 0.95
C LYS A 101 -7.80 2.93 0.29
N SER A 102 -6.60 2.32 0.25
CA SER A 102 -6.46 0.98 -0.32
C SER A 102 -7.25 -0.07 0.48
N ARG A 103 -7.39 0.13 1.80
CA ARG A 103 -8.20 -0.74 2.66
C ARG A 103 -9.70 -0.65 2.32
N ALA A 104 -10.22 0.56 2.15
CA ALA A 104 -11.60 0.77 1.73
C ALA A 104 -11.84 0.20 0.33
N GLU A 105 -10.91 0.39 -0.61
CA GLU A 105 -10.97 -0.18 -1.96
C GLU A 105 -10.99 -1.71 -1.93
N PHE A 106 -10.13 -2.35 -1.12
CA PHE A 106 -10.11 -3.81 -0.94
C PHE A 106 -11.46 -4.35 -0.45
N TYR A 107 -12.02 -3.77 0.62
CA TYR A 107 -13.30 -4.23 1.14
C TYR A 107 -14.46 -3.96 0.18
N ASN A 108 -14.45 -2.82 -0.52
CA ASN A 108 -15.44 -2.53 -1.55
C ASN A 108 -15.42 -3.57 -2.67
N ILE A 109 -14.23 -3.94 -3.17
CA ILE A 109 -14.10 -4.97 -4.22
C ILE A 109 -14.58 -6.33 -3.71
N MET A 110 -14.27 -6.69 -2.46
CA MET A 110 -14.66 -7.99 -1.89
C MET A 110 -16.16 -8.09 -1.59
N LEU A 111 -16.78 -6.99 -1.14
CA LEU A 111 -18.22 -6.89 -0.91
C LEU A 111 -18.99 -6.87 -2.22
N ASP A 112 -18.50 -6.17 -3.24
CA ASP A 112 -19.15 -6.06 -4.56
C ASP A 112 -19.15 -7.40 -5.31
N ARG A 113 -18.05 -8.15 -5.22
CA ARG A 113 -17.95 -9.52 -5.75
C ARG A 113 -18.70 -10.55 -4.90
N GLY A 114 -19.25 -10.17 -3.76
CA GLY A 114 -19.92 -11.05 -2.80
C GLY A 114 -19.04 -12.15 -2.20
N VAL A 115 -17.72 -11.93 -2.16
CA VAL A 115 -16.77 -12.86 -1.52
C VAL A 115 -16.88 -12.75 0.00
N PHE A 116 -17.08 -11.55 0.53
CA PHE A 116 -17.26 -11.32 1.96
C PHE A 116 -18.69 -10.87 2.28
N SER A 117 -19.16 -11.30 3.45
CA SER A 117 -20.31 -10.73 4.13
C SER A 117 -19.86 -9.51 4.94
N ILE A 118 -20.80 -8.63 5.31
CA ILE A 118 -20.50 -7.45 6.12
C ILE A 118 -19.95 -7.87 7.49
N ASN A 119 -20.49 -8.94 8.08
CA ASN A 119 -19.97 -9.50 9.32
C ASN A 119 -18.55 -10.05 9.16
N LYS A 120 -18.20 -10.61 7.99
CA LYS A 120 -16.83 -11.07 7.75
C LYS A 120 -15.83 -9.92 7.72
N VAL A 121 -16.24 -8.76 7.18
CA VAL A 121 -15.43 -7.54 7.22
C VAL A 121 -15.28 -7.04 8.66
N LEU A 122 -16.37 -7.04 9.45
CA LEU A 122 -16.33 -6.62 10.86
C LEU A 122 -15.44 -7.55 11.71
N GLU A 123 -15.53 -8.86 11.50
CA GLU A 123 -14.65 -9.85 12.14
C GLU A 123 -13.17 -9.59 11.80
N LEU A 124 -12.84 -9.29 10.54
CA LEU A 124 -11.48 -8.97 10.11
C LEU A 124 -10.95 -7.65 10.70
N GLU A 125 -11.85 -6.75 11.08
CA GLU A 125 -11.54 -5.48 11.73
C GLU A 125 -11.56 -5.59 13.28
N ASP A 126 -11.75 -6.80 13.83
CA ASP A 126 -11.95 -7.04 15.27
C ASP A 126 -13.09 -6.19 15.86
N MET A 127 -14.17 -6.00 15.08
CA MET A 127 -15.38 -5.27 15.48
C MET A 127 -16.56 -6.23 15.70
N ASP A 128 -17.48 -5.83 16.57
CA ASP A 128 -18.70 -6.60 16.80
C ASP A 128 -19.57 -6.68 15.53
N GLY A 129 -20.07 -7.88 15.25
CA GLY A 129 -20.95 -8.14 14.11
C GLY A 129 -22.33 -7.49 14.27
N ILE A 130 -23.00 -7.22 13.15
CA ILE A 130 -24.34 -6.58 13.12
C ILE A 130 -25.50 -7.59 13.19
N GLY A 131 -25.25 -8.76 13.80
CA GLY A 131 -26.22 -9.86 13.90
C GLY A 131 -26.49 -10.58 12.57
N GLU A 132 -27.56 -11.36 12.51
CA GLU A 132 -27.88 -12.31 11.41
C GLU A 132 -28.05 -11.63 10.03
N HIS A 133 -28.35 -10.32 10.02
CA HIS A 133 -28.53 -9.55 8.78
C HIS A 133 -27.22 -9.22 8.07
N GLY A 134 -26.07 -9.31 8.76
CA GLY A 134 -24.75 -9.03 8.20
C GLY A 134 -24.08 -10.20 7.48
N ASP A 135 -24.65 -11.41 7.56
CA ASP A 135 -24.09 -12.63 6.95
C ASP A 135 -24.49 -12.85 5.50
N LYS A 136 -25.35 -11.98 4.95
CA LYS A 136 -25.77 -12.07 3.55
C LYS A 136 -24.71 -11.45 2.64
N ASN A 137 -24.12 -12.28 1.78
CA ASN A 137 -23.27 -11.82 0.70
C ASN A 137 -24.12 -11.01 -0.29
N ARG A 138 -23.63 -9.83 -0.65
CA ARG A 138 -24.27 -8.95 -1.63
C ARG A 138 -23.51 -9.15 -2.94
N VAL A 139 -24.22 -9.35 -4.04
CA VAL A 139 -23.64 -9.42 -5.38
C VAL A 139 -24.48 -8.52 -6.27
N ASP A 140 -23.85 -7.77 -7.16
CA ASP A 140 -24.58 -6.98 -8.16
C ASP A 140 -25.43 -7.89 -9.05
N LEU A 141 -26.66 -7.45 -9.34
CA LEU A 141 -27.67 -8.22 -10.07
C LEU A 141 -27.20 -8.59 -11.49
N ASN A 142 -26.26 -7.79 -12.03
CA ASN A 142 -25.68 -7.98 -13.36
C ASN A 142 -24.75 -9.20 -13.47
N HIS A 143 -24.27 -9.75 -12.35
CA HIS A 143 -23.34 -10.89 -12.30
C HIS A 143 -24.01 -12.21 -11.90
N VAL A 144 -25.33 -12.21 -11.71
CA VAL A 144 -26.11 -13.41 -11.42
C VAL A 144 -26.62 -13.98 -12.75
N SER A 145 -26.28 -15.24 -13.04
CA SER A 145 -26.90 -15.96 -14.16
C SER A 145 -28.38 -16.15 -13.84
N ILE A 146 -29.25 -15.47 -14.59
CA ILE A 146 -30.71 -15.63 -14.54
C ILE A 146 -31.09 -16.98 -15.16
#